data_AF-A0A2V8A0V4-F1
#
_entry.id   AF-A0A2V8A0V4-F1
#
_cell.length_a   1.000
_cell.length_b   1.000
_cell.length_c   1.000
_cell.angle_alpha   90.00
_cell.angle_beta   90.00
_cell.angle_gamma   90.00
#
_symmetry.space_group_name_H-M   'P 1'
#
loop_
_entity.id
_entity.type
_entity.pdbx_description
1 polymer ?
#
loop_
_entity_poly.entity_id
_entity_poly.type
_entity_poly.pdbx_seq_one_letter_code
_entity_poly.pdbx_strand_id
1 'polypeptide(L)'
;MRTILERAAPIYRKAWWPTHRATNYAWMATTEQLVAAHGAAVLDFIVRAYRLPWPPQGYPVHIVMYAAWGGAYSTDGSLLVVSSNARAGTTGWSGLETVFHESIHQWDDAVDAILNADARAIAKRLPRNLSHALVFFTAAEAVRHVAPPEYVPLADATGAWSRGMEGLKDALDATWLPYLNGRGTRDEALAALVQRTATQPASAIFTFQTDDFWLNLHHFLHALGVIDAKLPDAETPALAPARVDMEQGLPRVGEDQRRVWSEIIRRYSSEWSRSLPNAGPGEAIVRALARVGDAPTLASAQIDPSVGAVLEQAAPIYRKAWWPAHRDRNRAWRAQMEPLLTQHGLAIRDFVTRAFAVEWPQEGRLLHVCGYANFGGAYSMVNGGVIVIGSADPNSSGLSGLEAVFHEAAHQWDPQTFAALNAHAKPMNVTIPRDLTHALIFFSAGEAVRRVSAKYQSMADRLGIWDKNLSGATVPASRLKQPLIDAWKPYLDGTVPRDVALDALVKRVTQ
;
A
#
# COMPACT_ATOMS: atom_id res chain seq x y z
N MET A 1 -1.17 31.72 17.60
CA MET A 1 0.28 31.93 17.37
C MET A 1 0.70 33.39 17.50
N ARG A 2 0.19 34.32 16.67
CA ARG A 2 0.55 35.76 16.69
C ARG A 2 0.62 36.39 18.10
N THR A 3 -0.45 36.29 18.88
CA THR A 3 -0.54 36.87 20.23
C THR A 3 0.52 36.34 21.20
N ILE A 4 0.94 35.08 21.03
CA ILE A 4 1.98 34.46 21.86
C ILE A 4 3.35 35.06 21.49
N LEU A 5 3.63 35.20 20.19
CA LEU A 5 4.87 35.81 19.72
C LEU A 5 4.98 37.29 20.12
N GLU A 6 3.89 38.05 19.99
CA GLU A 6 3.85 39.46 20.40
C GLU A 6 4.08 39.64 21.91
N ARG A 7 3.61 38.69 22.74
CA ARG A 7 3.89 38.67 24.19
C ARG A 7 5.33 38.30 24.53
N ALA A 8 5.93 37.36 23.80
CA ALA A 8 7.31 36.93 24.02
C ALA A 8 8.34 37.94 23.47
N ALA A 9 7.98 38.71 22.43
CA ALA A 9 8.90 39.57 21.71
C ALA A 9 9.63 40.60 22.59
N PRO A 10 9.01 41.31 23.55
CA PRO A 10 9.74 42.23 24.43
C PRO A 10 10.80 41.52 25.28
N ILE A 11 10.49 40.33 25.78
CA ILE A 11 11.42 39.50 26.56
C ILE A 11 12.58 39.06 25.66
N TYR A 12 12.28 38.54 24.47
CA TYR A 12 13.29 38.08 23.53
C TYR A 12 14.21 39.21 23.05
N ARG A 13 13.64 40.37 22.71
CA ARG A 13 14.39 41.57 22.31
C ARG A 13 15.38 42.02 23.37
N LYS A 14 15.03 41.89 24.65
CA LYS A 14 15.91 42.28 25.76
C LYS A 14 16.95 41.21 26.09
N ALA A 15 16.55 39.95 26.16
CA ALA A 15 17.37 38.88 26.73
C ALA A 15 18.32 38.20 25.71
N TRP A 16 17.88 37.99 24.47
CA TRP A 16 18.63 37.16 23.51
C TRP A 16 18.90 37.84 22.17
N TRP A 17 18.06 38.79 21.75
CA TRP A 17 18.20 39.42 20.43
C TRP A 17 19.55 40.09 20.18
N PRO A 18 20.17 40.83 21.12
CA PRO A 18 21.49 41.43 20.85
C PRO A 18 22.54 40.38 20.47
N THR A 19 22.61 39.28 21.21
CA THR A 19 23.56 38.17 20.95
C THR A 19 23.22 37.42 19.67
N HIS A 20 21.95 37.08 19.46
CA HIS A 20 21.50 36.39 18.24
C HIS A 20 21.74 37.24 16.99
N ARG A 21 21.44 38.55 17.05
CA ARG A 21 21.69 39.49 15.96
C ARG A 21 23.18 39.66 15.68
N ALA A 22 24.01 39.74 16.71
CA ALA A 22 25.47 39.78 16.53
C ALA A 22 26.00 38.52 15.85
N THR A 23 25.48 37.34 16.23
CA THR A 23 25.83 36.06 15.61
C THR A 23 25.38 36.02 14.14
N ASN A 24 24.17 36.49 13.84
CA ASN A 24 23.68 36.61 12.47
C ASN A 24 24.59 37.51 11.62
N TYR A 25 24.99 38.68 12.12
CA TYR A 25 25.88 39.57 11.36
C TYR A 25 27.29 39.02 11.19
N ALA A 26 27.83 38.34 12.21
CA ALA A 26 29.13 37.68 12.10
C ALA A 26 29.11 36.60 11.02
N TRP A 27 28.05 35.78 11.01
CA TRP A 27 27.82 34.79 9.96
C TRP A 27 27.75 35.44 8.58
N MET A 28 26.91 36.47 8.42
CA MET A 28 26.76 37.20 7.16
C MET A 28 28.09 37.77 6.67
N ALA A 29 28.84 38.45 7.54
CA ALA A 29 30.12 39.05 7.16
C ALA A 29 31.11 38.00 6.60
N THR A 30 31.15 36.79 7.17
CA THR A 30 32.03 35.73 6.67
C THR A 30 31.54 35.09 5.37
N THR A 31 30.25 34.75 5.29
CA THR A 31 29.70 34.06 4.12
C THR A 31 29.55 35.01 2.93
N GLU A 32 29.18 36.28 3.14
CA GLU A 32 29.08 37.28 2.08
C GLU A 32 30.43 37.51 1.39
N GLN A 33 31.54 37.48 2.15
CA GLN A 33 32.88 37.55 1.55
C GLN A 33 33.15 36.35 0.62
N LEU A 34 32.78 35.14 1.04
CA LEU A 34 32.94 33.94 0.21
C LEU A 34 32.01 33.96 -1.00
N VAL A 35 30.77 34.41 -0.85
CA VAL A 35 29.82 34.58 -1.96
C VAL A 35 30.33 35.62 -2.95
N ALA A 36 30.86 36.75 -2.48
CA ALA A 36 31.44 37.78 -3.33
C ALA A 36 32.67 37.29 -4.10
N ALA A 37 33.54 36.50 -3.45
CA ALA A 37 34.76 36.00 -4.05
C ALA A 37 34.54 34.80 -4.99
N HIS A 38 33.59 33.91 -4.66
CA HIS A 38 33.48 32.59 -5.30
C HIS A 38 32.07 32.25 -5.79
N GLY A 39 31.04 32.99 -5.37
CA GLY A 39 29.65 32.67 -5.65
C GLY A 39 29.31 32.59 -7.14
N ALA A 40 29.91 33.44 -7.98
CA ALA A 40 29.73 33.37 -9.43
C ALA A 40 30.25 32.04 -10.01
N ALA A 41 31.44 31.60 -9.61
CA ALA A 41 32.02 30.34 -10.09
C ALA A 41 31.22 29.13 -9.61
N VAL A 42 30.75 29.13 -8.36
CA VAL A 42 29.89 28.08 -7.79
C VAL A 42 28.55 28.03 -8.52
N LEU A 43 27.92 29.19 -8.75
CA LEU A 43 26.66 29.30 -9.48
C LEU A 43 26.79 28.81 -10.92
N ASP A 44 27.83 29.25 -11.63
CA ASP A 44 28.10 28.86 -13.02
C ASP A 44 28.30 27.34 -13.14
N PHE A 45 28.91 26.71 -12.13
CA PHE A 45 29.04 25.27 -12.07
C PHE A 45 27.67 24.58 -11.92
N ILE A 46 26.86 25.02 -10.94
CA ILE A 46 25.54 24.43 -10.63
C ILE A 46 24.57 24.58 -11.81
N VAL A 47 24.47 25.79 -12.38
CA VAL A 47 23.57 26.06 -13.52
C VAL A 47 23.98 25.26 -14.74
N ARG A 48 25.29 25.09 -14.97
CA ARG A 48 25.79 24.24 -16.06
C ARG A 48 25.47 22.76 -15.86
N ALA A 49 25.55 22.29 -14.62
CA ALA A 49 25.26 20.91 -14.25
C ALA A 49 23.77 20.57 -14.40
N TYR A 50 22.88 21.41 -13.86
CA TYR A 50 21.44 21.13 -13.94
C TYR A 50 20.81 21.60 -15.24
N ARG A 51 21.38 22.59 -15.93
CA ARG A 51 20.77 23.30 -17.08
C ARG A 51 19.38 23.82 -16.77
N LEU A 52 19.19 24.32 -15.55
CA LEU A 52 17.95 24.93 -15.07
C LEU A 52 18.15 26.43 -14.84
N PRO A 53 17.10 27.25 -15.04
CA PRO A 53 17.22 28.69 -14.91
C PRO A 53 17.42 29.10 -13.45
N TRP A 54 18.32 30.05 -13.23
CA TRP A 54 18.51 30.72 -11.95
C TRP A 54 17.87 32.11 -11.97
N PRO A 55 17.16 32.54 -10.92
CA PRO A 55 16.56 33.87 -10.88
C PRO A 55 17.64 34.96 -10.89
N PRO A 56 17.59 35.97 -11.78
CA PRO A 56 18.60 37.02 -11.86
C PRO A 56 18.82 37.80 -10.56
N GLN A 57 17.76 37.93 -9.75
CA GLN A 57 17.78 38.58 -8.44
C GLN A 57 18.32 37.70 -7.31
N GLY A 58 18.60 36.42 -7.59
CA GLY A 58 18.97 35.42 -6.58
C GLY A 58 17.82 35.00 -5.67
N TYR A 59 18.14 34.18 -4.67
CA TYR A 59 17.19 33.72 -3.66
C TYR A 59 17.34 34.53 -2.36
N PRO A 60 16.23 34.92 -1.70
CA PRO A 60 16.29 35.52 -0.38
C PRO A 60 16.77 34.51 0.67
N VAL A 61 17.93 34.80 1.27
CA VAL A 61 18.50 34.01 2.37
C VAL A 61 18.27 34.73 3.69
N HIS A 62 17.56 34.07 4.60
CA HIS A 62 17.27 34.57 5.95
C HIS A 62 18.17 33.88 6.97
N ILE A 63 18.88 34.69 7.75
CA ILE A 63 19.80 34.20 8.75
C ILE A 63 19.15 34.26 10.14
N VAL A 64 19.12 33.13 10.83
CA VAL A 64 18.51 32.97 12.15
C VAL A 64 19.46 32.24 13.10
N MET A 65 19.42 32.50 14.40
CA MET A 65 20.26 31.76 15.35
C MET A 65 19.95 30.26 15.32
N TYR A 66 18.67 29.89 15.35
CA TYR A 66 18.24 28.49 15.35
C TYR A 66 17.33 28.24 14.15
N ALA A 67 17.76 27.34 13.25
CA ALA A 67 16.96 26.86 12.13
C ALA A 67 16.41 25.44 12.44
N ALA A 68 16.06 24.68 11.40
CA ALA A 68 15.65 23.28 11.53
C ALA A 68 16.81 22.38 12.00
N TRP A 69 16.51 21.11 12.29
CA TRP A 69 17.47 20.13 12.81
C TRP A 69 18.72 19.95 11.91
N GLY A 70 18.59 20.20 10.60
CA GLY A 70 19.70 20.15 9.63
C GLY A 70 20.55 21.42 9.56
N GLY A 71 20.24 22.45 10.37
CA GLY A 71 20.96 23.72 10.34
C GLY A 71 20.48 24.70 9.26
N ALA A 72 19.74 24.25 8.26
CA ALA A 72 19.09 25.08 7.25
C ALA A 72 17.81 24.41 6.72
N TYR A 73 17.02 25.17 5.95
CA TYR A 73 15.90 24.66 5.15
C TYR A 73 15.49 25.66 4.07
N SER A 74 14.86 25.17 3.01
CA SER A 74 14.18 25.94 1.97
C SER A 74 12.66 25.80 2.05
N THR A 75 11.92 26.69 1.38
CA THR A 75 10.47 26.57 1.20
C THR A 75 10.08 26.72 -0.27
N ASP A 76 8.84 26.31 -0.60
CA ASP A 76 8.25 26.41 -1.94
C ASP A 76 8.09 27.87 -2.44
N GLY A 77 8.32 28.86 -1.58
CA GLY A 77 8.26 30.29 -1.90
C GLY A 77 9.63 30.94 -2.16
N SER A 78 10.64 30.16 -2.54
CA SER A 78 12.01 30.64 -2.80
C SER A 78 12.75 31.22 -1.58
N LEU A 79 12.22 30.99 -0.38
CA LEU A 79 12.84 31.41 0.87
C LEU A 79 13.83 30.35 1.34
N LEU A 80 15.06 30.77 1.61
CA LEU A 80 16.09 29.94 2.22
C LEU A 80 16.35 30.44 3.64
N VAL A 81 16.47 29.53 4.61
CA VAL A 81 16.72 29.88 6.01
C VAL A 81 17.93 29.11 6.50
N VAL A 82 18.95 29.83 7.00
CA VAL A 82 20.22 29.24 7.44
C VAL A 82 20.50 29.63 8.90
N SER A 83 20.94 28.65 9.68
CA SER A 83 21.37 28.87 11.06
C SER A 83 22.71 29.60 11.10
N SER A 84 22.78 30.65 11.93
CA SER A 84 24.04 31.33 12.26
C SER A 84 24.78 30.70 13.44
N ASN A 85 24.17 29.71 14.11
CA ASN A 85 24.80 29.01 15.22
C ASN A 85 26.01 28.22 14.73
N ALA A 86 27.20 28.52 15.27
CA ALA A 86 28.44 27.84 14.87
C ALA A 86 28.37 26.31 15.06
N ARG A 87 27.56 25.80 15.99
CA ARG A 87 27.35 24.36 16.20
C ARG A 87 26.49 23.69 15.13
N ALA A 88 25.80 24.46 14.28
CA ALA A 88 25.03 23.93 13.17
C ALA A 88 25.93 23.47 12.00
N GLY A 89 27.22 23.85 11.99
CA GLY A 89 28.14 23.47 10.92
C GLY A 89 27.93 24.22 9.60
N THR A 90 27.18 25.32 9.62
CA THR A 90 26.76 26.09 8.44
C THR A 90 27.56 27.39 8.27
N THR A 91 28.80 27.48 8.75
CA THR A 91 29.63 28.71 8.68
C THR A 91 30.81 28.56 7.71
N GLY A 92 31.40 29.68 7.26
CA GLY A 92 32.54 29.66 6.36
C GLY A 92 32.24 28.91 5.04
N TRP A 93 33.15 28.05 4.59
CA TRP A 93 32.97 27.24 3.38
C TRP A 93 31.74 26.33 3.44
N SER A 94 31.43 25.75 4.61
CA SER A 94 30.19 24.99 4.79
C SER A 94 28.95 25.87 4.72
N GLY A 95 29.05 27.14 5.12
CA GLY A 95 28.00 28.13 4.92
C GLY A 95 27.77 28.46 3.44
N LEU A 96 28.85 28.59 2.66
CA LEU A 96 28.77 28.74 1.21
C LEU A 96 28.10 27.52 0.56
N GLU A 97 28.51 26.30 0.92
CA GLU A 97 27.87 25.08 0.42
C GLU A 97 26.39 25.01 0.81
N THR A 98 26.07 25.34 2.07
CA THR A 98 24.69 25.32 2.58
C THR A 98 23.78 26.25 1.77
N VAL A 99 24.18 27.49 1.49
CA VAL A 99 23.29 28.41 0.75
C VAL A 99 23.00 27.92 -0.66
N PHE A 100 23.97 27.32 -1.35
CA PHE A 100 23.77 26.76 -2.68
C PHE A 100 23.01 25.43 -2.65
N HIS A 101 23.26 24.58 -1.66
CA HIS A 101 22.48 23.36 -1.40
C HIS A 101 20.99 23.68 -1.26
N GLU A 102 20.63 24.59 -0.35
CA GLU A 102 19.24 24.99 -0.12
C GLU A 102 18.63 25.68 -1.36
N SER A 103 19.45 26.34 -2.17
CA SER A 103 18.99 26.94 -3.43
C SER A 103 18.64 25.89 -4.49
N ILE A 104 19.38 24.78 -4.57
CA ILE A 104 19.11 23.71 -5.55
C ILE A 104 17.76 23.03 -5.25
N HIS A 105 17.32 22.99 -3.99
CA HIS A 105 15.98 22.47 -3.64
C HIS A 105 14.82 23.20 -4.34
N GLN A 106 15.06 24.41 -4.86
CA GLN A 106 14.08 25.12 -5.70
C GLN A 106 13.82 24.44 -7.05
N TRP A 107 14.59 23.41 -7.38
CA TRP A 107 14.46 22.59 -8.58
C TRP A 107 14.03 21.14 -8.30
N ASP A 108 13.65 20.81 -7.06
CA ASP A 108 13.29 19.43 -6.66
C ASP A 108 12.23 18.85 -7.61
N ASP A 109 11.13 19.55 -7.87
CA ASP A 109 10.07 19.09 -8.78
C ASP A 109 10.58 18.78 -10.20
N ALA A 110 11.45 19.64 -10.73
CA ALA A 110 11.98 19.48 -12.09
C ALA A 110 12.96 18.29 -12.17
N VAL A 111 13.82 18.16 -11.17
CA VAL A 111 14.79 17.05 -11.08
C VAL A 111 14.08 15.74 -10.83
N ASP A 112 13.13 15.70 -9.89
CA ASP A 112 12.30 14.52 -9.62
C ASP A 112 11.50 14.11 -10.85
N ALA A 113 10.95 15.05 -11.62
CA ALA A 113 10.24 14.72 -12.85
C ALA A 113 11.13 14.00 -13.88
N ILE A 114 12.37 14.46 -14.07
CA ILE A 114 13.36 13.84 -14.98
C ILE A 114 13.72 12.43 -14.48
N LEU A 115 14.17 12.30 -13.23
CA LEU A 115 14.57 11.02 -12.65
C LEU A 115 13.42 10.00 -12.68
N ASN A 116 12.19 10.43 -12.39
CA ASN A 116 11.02 9.56 -12.43
C ASN A 116 10.62 9.19 -13.87
N ALA A 117 10.88 10.03 -14.87
CA ALA A 117 10.66 9.66 -16.26
C ALA A 117 11.62 8.54 -16.68
N ASP A 118 12.90 8.67 -16.36
CA ASP A 118 13.92 7.65 -16.65
C ASP A 118 13.62 6.33 -15.93
N ALA A 119 13.24 6.39 -14.65
CA ALA A 119 12.90 5.20 -13.87
C ALA A 119 11.69 4.46 -14.45
N ARG A 120 10.67 5.21 -14.91
CA ARG A 120 9.50 4.66 -15.60
C ARG A 120 9.87 4.01 -16.93
N ALA A 121 10.77 4.62 -17.70
CA ALA A 121 11.23 4.07 -18.98
C ALA A 121 11.89 2.69 -18.83
N ILE A 122 12.51 2.41 -17.68
CA ILE A 122 13.13 1.11 -17.36
C ILE A 122 12.29 0.24 -16.41
N ALA A 123 11.03 0.60 -16.16
CA ALA A 123 10.10 -0.10 -15.28
C ALA A 123 10.61 -0.35 -13.84
N LYS A 124 11.36 0.60 -13.28
CA LYS A 124 11.91 0.53 -11.92
C LYS A 124 11.44 1.69 -11.04
N ARG A 125 11.74 1.60 -9.74
CA ARG A 125 11.51 2.67 -8.76
C ARG A 125 12.82 3.26 -8.27
N LEU A 126 12.85 4.58 -8.11
CA LEU A 126 14.00 5.28 -7.52
C LEU A 126 14.15 4.92 -6.03
N PRO A 127 15.39 4.84 -5.50
CA PRO A 127 15.59 4.75 -4.07
C PRO A 127 15.16 6.06 -3.40
N ARG A 128 14.83 5.96 -2.11
CA ARG A 128 14.57 7.15 -1.29
C ARG A 128 15.83 8.04 -1.26
N ASN A 129 15.61 9.36 -1.18
CA ASN A 129 16.66 10.38 -1.10
C ASN A 129 17.60 10.49 -2.32
N LEU A 130 17.29 9.88 -3.47
CA LEU A 130 18.18 10.00 -4.65
C LEU A 130 18.35 11.45 -5.11
N SER A 131 17.26 12.21 -5.24
CA SER A 131 17.33 13.63 -5.61
C SER A 131 18.07 14.45 -4.57
N HIS A 132 17.78 14.25 -3.28
CA HIS A 132 18.48 14.93 -2.19
C HIS A 132 19.99 14.60 -2.15
N ALA A 133 20.38 13.35 -2.43
CA ALA A 133 21.78 12.95 -2.57
C ALA A 133 22.46 13.70 -3.72
N LEU A 134 21.77 13.88 -4.85
CA LEU A 134 22.25 14.65 -5.99
C LEU A 134 22.46 16.14 -5.61
N VAL A 135 21.57 16.71 -4.79
CA VAL A 135 21.69 18.08 -4.27
C VAL A 135 22.95 18.24 -3.42
N PHE A 136 23.13 17.37 -2.40
CA PHE A 136 24.34 17.37 -1.57
C PHE A 136 25.62 17.25 -2.40
N PHE A 137 25.64 16.29 -3.33
CA PHE A 137 26.82 16.01 -4.13
C PHE A 137 27.16 17.18 -5.05
N THR A 138 26.18 17.78 -5.72
CA THR A 138 26.44 18.86 -6.68
C THR A 138 26.88 20.15 -5.99
N ALA A 139 26.27 20.52 -4.87
CA ALA A 139 26.71 21.67 -4.08
C ALA A 139 28.14 21.47 -3.52
N ALA A 140 28.44 20.28 -3.02
CA ALA A 140 29.76 19.91 -2.54
C ALA A 140 30.85 20.06 -3.60
N GLU A 141 30.62 19.49 -4.80
CA GLU A 141 31.60 19.56 -5.89
C GLU A 141 31.77 20.99 -6.42
N ALA A 142 30.67 21.77 -6.50
CA ALA A 142 30.74 23.17 -6.89
C ALA A 142 31.63 24.00 -5.94
N VAL A 143 31.52 23.78 -4.63
CA VAL A 143 32.35 24.47 -3.64
C VAL A 143 33.78 23.94 -3.61
N ARG A 144 34.00 22.63 -3.78
CA ARG A 144 35.36 22.04 -3.85
C ARG A 144 36.24 22.64 -4.94
N HIS A 145 35.66 23.08 -6.06
CA HIS A 145 36.41 23.71 -7.13
C HIS A 145 37.04 25.07 -6.76
N VAL A 146 36.54 25.72 -5.71
CA VAL A 146 36.98 27.05 -5.28
C VAL A 146 37.54 27.07 -3.86
N ALA A 147 37.19 26.08 -3.05
CA ALA A 147 37.63 25.97 -1.67
C ALA A 147 39.08 25.45 -1.56
N PRO A 148 39.77 25.72 -0.42
CA PRO A 148 41.02 25.09 -0.10
C PRO A 148 40.89 23.56 -0.09
N PRO A 149 41.98 22.80 -0.37
CA PRO A 149 41.95 21.34 -0.39
C PRO A 149 41.46 20.71 0.92
N GLU A 150 41.54 21.45 2.03
CA GLU A 150 41.27 20.94 3.38
C GLU A 150 39.77 20.96 3.70
N TYR A 151 38.97 21.56 2.81
CA TYR A 151 37.54 21.67 2.97
C TYR A 151 36.86 20.29 2.88
N VAL A 152 36.03 20.00 3.88
CA VAL A 152 35.22 18.77 3.95
C VAL A 152 33.77 19.13 3.63
N PRO A 153 33.16 18.54 2.58
CA PRO A 153 31.77 18.80 2.22
C PRO A 153 30.77 18.48 3.32
N LEU A 154 29.60 19.12 3.28
CA LEU A 154 28.58 19.06 4.33
C LEU A 154 28.06 17.64 4.57
N ALA A 155 27.81 16.89 3.49
CA ALA A 155 27.32 15.52 3.59
C ALA A 155 28.35 14.58 4.24
N ASP A 156 29.64 14.82 4.00
CA ASP A 156 30.75 14.06 4.60
C ASP A 156 30.93 14.45 6.08
N ALA A 157 31.00 15.75 6.38
CA ALA A 157 31.20 16.27 7.74
C ALA A 157 30.07 15.89 8.70
N THR A 158 28.84 15.79 8.19
CA THR A 158 27.67 15.45 9.01
C THR A 158 27.30 13.98 8.99
N GLY A 159 27.95 13.15 8.16
CA GLY A 159 27.59 11.73 7.98
C GLY A 159 26.22 11.52 7.31
N ALA A 160 25.82 12.43 6.42
CA ALA A 160 24.53 12.35 5.73
C ALA A 160 24.40 11.08 4.87
N TRP A 161 25.48 10.62 4.25
CA TRP A 161 25.51 9.41 3.42
C TRP A 161 25.05 8.15 4.14
N SER A 162 25.25 8.07 5.45
CA SER A 162 24.85 6.93 6.29
C SER A 162 23.46 7.08 6.90
N ARG A 163 22.67 8.06 6.44
CA ARG A 163 21.30 8.32 6.92
C ARG A 163 20.29 8.18 5.79
N GLY A 164 20.13 6.96 5.27
CA GLY A 164 19.18 6.68 4.20
C GLY A 164 19.64 7.14 2.83
N MET A 165 20.95 7.30 2.63
CA MET A 165 21.61 7.61 1.35
C MET A 165 22.76 6.63 1.06
N GLU A 166 22.72 5.44 1.66
CA GLU A 166 23.79 4.45 1.59
C GLU A 166 24.03 4.00 0.15
N GLY A 167 25.30 3.99 -0.28
CA GLY A 167 25.69 3.60 -1.65
C GLY A 167 25.36 4.63 -2.74
N LEU A 168 24.64 5.71 -2.44
CA LEU A 168 24.32 6.74 -3.43
C LEU A 168 25.54 7.58 -3.81
N LYS A 169 26.46 7.81 -2.86
CA LYS A 169 27.72 8.53 -3.13
C LYS A 169 28.55 7.82 -4.21
N ASP A 170 28.79 6.52 -4.05
CA ASP A 170 29.53 5.71 -5.03
C ASP A 170 28.85 5.70 -6.41
N ALA A 171 27.51 5.75 -6.44
CA ALA A 171 26.78 5.85 -7.69
C ALA A 171 26.99 7.22 -8.36
N LEU A 172 26.92 8.31 -7.59
CA LEU A 172 27.17 9.67 -8.06
C LEU A 172 28.62 9.86 -8.52
N ASP A 173 29.60 9.33 -7.80
CA ASP A 173 31.01 9.32 -8.20
C ASP A 173 31.20 8.60 -9.55
N ALA A 174 30.47 7.51 -9.77
CA ALA A 174 30.59 6.72 -11.00
C ALA A 174 29.86 7.33 -12.20
N THR A 175 28.73 8.02 -11.99
CA THR A 175 27.84 8.43 -13.10
C THR A 175 27.68 9.94 -13.23
N TRP A 176 27.66 10.69 -12.13
CA TRP A 176 27.42 12.13 -12.12
C TRP A 176 28.71 12.95 -12.13
N LEU A 177 29.70 12.58 -11.32
CA LEU A 177 30.99 13.27 -11.23
C LEU A 177 31.74 13.37 -12.58
N PRO A 178 31.76 12.34 -13.45
CA PRO A 178 32.38 12.48 -14.78
C PRO A 178 31.72 13.57 -15.61
N TYR A 179 30.38 13.68 -15.54
CA TYR A 179 29.63 14.73 -16.23
C TYR A 179 29.90 16.12 -15.66
N LEU A 180 29.94 16.24 -14.33
CA LEU A 180 30.36 17.49 -13.68
C LEU A 180 31.76 17.94 -14.14
N ASN A 181 32.65 16.99 -14.42
CA ASN A 181 33.99 17.21 -14.96
C ASN A 181 34.05 17.31 -16.51
N GLY A 182 32.90 17.51 -17.17
CA GLY A 182 32.82 17.78 -18.61
C GLY A 182 32.80 16.55 -19.52
N ARG A 183 32.53 15.34 -19.00
CA ARG A 183 32.44 14.11 -19.80
C ARG A 183 30.99 13.70 -20.03
N GLY A 184 30.61 13.54 -21.30
CA GLY A 184 29.25 13.16 -21.68
C GLY A 184 28.24 14.28 -21.45
N THR A 185 26.96 13.91 -21.42
CA THR A 185 25.84 14.85 -21.27
C THR A 185 25.10 14.64 -19.94
N ARG A 186 24.31 15.66 -19.55
CA ARG A 186 23.49 15.62 -18.33
C ARG A 186 22.55 14.42 -18.35
N ASP A 187 21.84 14.24 -19.47
CA ASP A 187 20.78 13.25 -19.58
C ASP A 187 21.38 11.82 -19.59
N GLU A 188 22.55 11.62 -20.20
CA GLU A 188 23.30 10.35 -20.10
C GLU A 188 23.71 10.03 -18.65
N ALA A 189 24.21 11.03 -17.92
CA ALA A 189 24.65 10.87 -16.54
C ALA A 189 23.48 10.55 -15.59
N LEU A 190 22.34 11.24 -15.75
CA LEU A 190 21.12 10.98 -14.98
C LEU A 190 20.53 9.61 -15.31
N ALA A 191 20.44 9.24 -16.59
CA ALA A 191 19.96 7.93 -17.00
C ALA A 191 20.85 6.80 -16.45
N ALA A 192 22.18 6.97 -16.48
CA ALA A 192 23.12 6.03 -15.88
C ALA A 192 22.97 5.93 -14.35
N LEU A 193 22.76 7.07 -13.67
CA LEU A 193 22.49 7.11 -12.23
C LEU A 193 21.21 6.34 -11.90
N VAL A 194 20.13 6.59 -12.62
CA VAL A 194 18.86 5.88 -12.47
C VAL A 194 19.04 4.38 -12.73
N GLN A 195 19.71 4.00 -13.81
CA GLN A 195 19.94 2.59 -14.14
C GLN A 195 20.70 1.85 -13.03
N ARG A 196 21.67 2.53 -12.40
CA ARG A 196 22.52 1.98 -11.33
C ARG A 196 21.80 1.88 -9.99
N THR A 197 20.93 2.83 -9.67
CA THR A 197 20.36 2.99 -8.33
C THR A 197 18.91 2.53 -8.22
N ALA A 198 18.16 2.53 -9.33
CA ALA A 198 16.76 2.14 -9.33
C ALA A 198 16.60 0.65 -9.03
N THR A 199 15.59 0.35 -8.22
CA THR A 199 15.27 -1.00 -7.75
C THR A 199 14.03 -1.52 -8.45
N GLN A 200 13.88 -2.84 -8.51
CA GLN A 200 12.64 -3.43 -9.01
C GLN A 200 11.47 -2.95 -8.15
N PRO A 201 10.31 -2.65 -8.75
CA PRO A 201 9.10 -2.45 -7.97
C PRO A 201 8.90 -3.71 -7.11
N ALA A 202 8.62 -3.54 -5.81
CA ALA A 202 8.24 -4.69 -5.00
C ALA A 202 7.05 -5.39 -5.65
N SER A 203 7.13 -6.72 -5.78
CA SER A 203 6.01 -7.55 -6.23
C SER A 203 4.76 -7.17 -5.44
N ALA A 204 3.68 -6.85 -6.17
CA ALA A 204 2.40 -6.57 -5.53
C ALA A 204 1.99 -7.79 -4.70
N ILE A 205 1.62 -7.60 -3.43
CA ILE A 205 1.07 -8.70 -2.63
C ILE A 205 -0.32 -9.03 -3.17
N PHE A 206 -1.14 -7.99 -3.36
CA PHE A 206 -2.41 -8.05 -4.05
C PHE A 206 -2.46 -7.03 -5.18
N THR A 207 -3.13 -7.39 -6.27
CA THR A 207 -3.62 -6.44 -7.26
C THR A 207 -5.12 -6.29 -7.08
N PHE A 208 -5.63 -5.07 -7.15
CA PHE A 208 -7.04 -4.79 -6.87
C PHE A 208 -7.79 -4.42 -8.15
N GLN A 209 -8.94 -5.05 -8.34
CA GLN A 209 -9.90 -4.65 -9.34
C GLN A 209 -11.17 -4.11 -8.65
N THR A 210 -11.47 -2.84 -8.88
CA THR A 210 -12.57 -2.12 -8.21
C THR A 210 -13.72 -1.77 -9.16
N ASP A 211 -13.47 -1.87 -10.47
CA ASP A 211 -14.36 -1.39 -11.52
C ASP A 211 -15.04 -2.54 -12.31
N ASP A 212 -15.16 -3.73 -11.71
CA ASP A 212 -15.92 -4.84 -12.30
C ASP A 212 -17.42 -4.63 -12.18
N PHE A 213 -17.97 -3.84 -13.10
CA PHE A 213 -19.39 -3.50 -13.14
C PHE A 213 -20.29 -4.74 -13.10
N TRP A 214 -20.04 -5.71 -13.99
CA TRP A 214 -20.91 -6.89 -14.12
C TRP A 214 -20.85 -7.80 -12.90
N LEU A 215 -19.66 -7.97 -12.33
CA LEU A 215 -19.47 -8.76 -11.12
C LEU A 215 -20.18 -8.11 -9.93
N ASN A 216 -20.08 -6.78 -9.79
CA ASN A 216 -20.81 -6.02 -8.76
C ASN A 216 -22.33 -6.12 -8.94
N LEU A 217 -22.84 -6.00 -10.17
CA LEU A 217 -24.25 -6.17 -10.48
C LEU A 217 -24.76 -7.55 -10.06
N HIS A 218 -24.05 -8.61 -10.45
CA HIS A 218 -24.42 -9.98 -10.10
C HIS A 218 -24.48 -10.19 -8.58
N HIS A 219 -23.46 -9.74 -7.84
CA HIS A 219 -23.46 -9.88 -6.38
C HIS A 219 -24.55 -9.08 -5.69
N PHE A 220 -24.87 -7.88 -6.18
CA PHE A 220 -25.96 -7.09 -5.62
C PHE A 220 -27.32 -7.76 -5.85
N LEU A 221 -27.58 -8.25 -7.07
CA LEU A 221 -28.79 -9.02 -7.36
C LEU A 221 -28.85 -10.32 -6.57
N HIS A 222 -27.71 -10.99 -6.38
CA HIS A 222 -27.62 -12.19 -5.54
C HIS A 222 -28.04 -11.88 -4.10
N ALA A 223 -27.45 -10.85 -3.49
CA ALA A 223 -27.79 -10.41 -2.13
C ALA A 223 -29.28 -10.04 -2.00
N LEU A 224 -29.83 -9.28 -2.94
CA LEU A 224 -31.26 -8.94 -2.96
C LEU A 224 -32.15 -10.17 -3.14
N GLY A 225 -31.75 -11.14 -3.97
CA GLY A 225 -32.48 -12.39 -4.13
C GLY A 225 -32.44 -13.29 -2.89
N VAL A 226 -31.32 -13.33 -2.15
CA VAL A 226 -31.21 -14.02 -0.84
C VAL A 226 -32.21 -13.40 0.15
N ILE A 227 -32.25 -12.06 0.17
CA ILE A 227 -33.17 -11.27 1.00
C ILE A 227 -34.64 -11.52 0.62
N ASP A 228 -34.97 -11.45 -0.67
CA ASP A 228 -36.34 -11.63 -1.19
C ASP A 228 -36.86 -13.05 -0.92
N ALA A 229 -36.00 -14.06 -1.11
CA ALA A 229 -36.30 -15.46 -0.80
C ALA A 229 -36.34 -15.76 0.71
N LYS A 230 -36.00 -14.80 1.59
CA LYS A 230 -35.93 -14.95 3.05
C LYS A 230 -35.06 -16.14 3.45
N LEU A 231 -33.94 -16.31 2.77
CA LEU A 231 -32.99 -17.37 3.09
C LEU A 231 -32.27 -17.06 4.42
N PRO A 232 -31.76 -18.08 5.15
CA PRO A 232 -31.09 -17.87 6.43
C PRO A 232 -29.96 -16.81 6.38
N ASP A 233 -29.27 -16.72 5.25
CA ASP A 233 -28.14 -15.82 5.03
C ASP A 233 -28.54 -14.33 4.93
N ALA A 234 -29.83 -14.03 4.72
CA ALA A 234 -30.34 -12.67 4.51
C ALA A 234 -30.08 -11.72 5.68
N GLU A 235 -29.92 -12.26 6.88
CA GLU A 235 -29.71 -11.51 8.12
C GLU A 235 -28.24 -11.39 8.52
N THR A 236 -27.32 -11.84 7.66
CA THR A 236 -25.87 -11.70 7.93
C THR A 236 -25.42 -10.24 7.84
N PRO A 237 -24.44 -9.81 8.66
CA PRO A 237 -23.88 -8.46 8.59
C PRO A 237 -23.32 -8.10 7.21
N ALA A 238 -22.82 -9.08 6.45
CA ALA A 238 -22.29 -8.89 5.10
C ALA A 238 -23.36 -8.48 4.08
N LEU A 239 -24.61 -8.94 4.26
CA LEU A 239 -25.72 -8.66 3.33
C LEU A 239 -26.67 -7.56 3.85
N ALA A 240 -26.66 -7.25 5.15
CA ALA A 240 -27.51 -6.23 5.75
C ALA A 240 -27.47 -4.86 5.02
N PRO A 241 -26.32 -4.36 4.53
CA PRO A 241 -26.27 -3.09 3.78
C PRO A 241 -27.07 -3.10 2.47
N ALA A 242 -27.36 -4.27 1.88
CA ALA A 242 -28.05 -4.37 0.60
C ALA A 242 -29.46 -3.79 0.64
N ARG A 243 -30.16 -3.91 1.79
CA ARG A 243 -31.49 -3.31 2.00
C ARG A 243 -31.41 -1.78 1.96
N VAL A 244 -30.40 -1.22 2.63
CA VAL A 244 -30.18 0.22 2.70
C VAL A 244 -29.79 0.77 1.32
N ASP A 245 -28.86 0.12 0.63
CA ASP A 245 -28.45 0.53 -0.72
C ASP A 245 -29.66 0.46 -1.69
N MET A 246 -30.49 -0.58 -1.58
CA MET A 246 -31.72 -0.72 -2.37
C MET A 246 -32.65 0.50 -2.18
N GLU A 247 -32.97 0.84 -0.92
CA GLU A 247 -33.82 2.00 -0.59
C GLU A 247 -33.24 3.31 -1.12
N GLN A 248 -31.92 3.50 -1.01
CA GLN A 248 -31.25 4.73 -1.46
C GLN A 248 -31.22 4.89 -2.99
N GLY A 249 -31.22 3.80 -3.75
CA GLY A 249 -31.18 3.85 -5.22
C GLY A 249 -32.55 3.97 -5.89
N LEU A 250 -33.63 3.48 -5.25
CA LEU A 250 -34.99 3.50 -5.82
C LEU A 250 -35.48 4.89 -6.29
N PRO A 251 -35.18 6.01 -5.61
CA PRO A 251 -35.57 7.35 -6.09
C PRO A 251 -34.90 7.78 -7.40
N ARG A 252 -33.79 7.13 -7.82
CA ARG A 252 -33.02 7.51 -9.02
C ARG A 252 -33.60 6.94 -10.32
N VAL A 253 -34.57 6.03 -10.23
CA VAL A 253 -35.15 5.30 -11.37
C VAL A 253 -36.65 5.55 -11.49
N GLY A 254 -37.20 5.42 -12.70
CA GLY A 254 -38.65 5.57 -12.95
C GLY A 254 -39.46 4.36 -12.50
N GLU A 255 -40.80 4.47 -12.53
CA GLU A 255 -41.70 3.38 -12.10
C GLU A 255 -41.53 2.11 -12.95
N ASP A 256 -41.42 2.24 -14.27
CA ASP A 256 -41.18 1.10 -15.16
C ASP A 256 -39.87 0.38 -14.84
N GLN A 257 -38.80 1.14 -14.58
CA GLN A 257 -37.51 0.58 -14.19
C GLN A 257 -37.59 -0.12 -12.82
N ARG A 258 -38.37 0.42 -11.87
CA ARG A 258 -38.60 -0.24 -10.57
C ARG A 258 -39.33 -1.57 -10.72
N ARG A 259 -40.32 -1.64 -11.61
CA ARG A 259 -41.05 -2.89 -11.93
C ARG A 259 -40.12 -3.94 -12.53
N VAL A 260 -39.35 -3.57 -13.55
CA VAL A 260 -38.36 -4.45 -14.19
C VAL A 260 -37.33 -4.95 -13.17
N TRP A 261 -36.78 -4.05 -12.35
CA TRP A 261 -35.81 -4.41 -11.31
C TRP A 261 -36.39 -5.41 -10.29
N SER A 262 -37.64 -5.19 -9.87
CA SER A 262 -38.33 -6.10 -8.93
C SER A 262 -38.59 -7.49 -9.53
N GLU A 263 -38.88 -7.56 -10.83
CA GLU A 263 -39.00 -8.84 -11.56
C GLU A 263 -37.65 -9.59 -11.62
N ILE A 264 -36.56 -8.86 -11.86
CA ILE A 264 -35.21 -9.42 -11.88
C ILE A 264 -34.81 -9.96 -10.50
N ILE A 265 -35.10 -9.23 -9.42
CA ILE A 265 -34.86 -9.70 -8.03
C ILE A 265 -35.62 -11.00 -7.78
N ARG A 266 -36.92 -11.06 -8.13
CA ARG A 266 -37.72 -12.28 -7.95
C ARG A 266 -37.13 -13.46 -8.70
N ARG A 267 -36.62 -13.24 -9.91
CA ARG A 267 -35.95 -14.30 -10.69
C ARG A 267 -34.67 -14.78 -10.03
N TYR A 268 -33.83 -13.87 -9.54
CA TYR A 268 -32.66 -14.22 -8.74
C TYR A 268 -33.04 -15.02 -7.49
N SER A 269 -34.10 -14.63 -6.77
CA SER A 269 -34.60 -15.31 -5.58
C SER A 269 -35.02 -16.78 -5.84
N SER A 270 -35.56 -17.06 -7.03
CA SER A 270 -36.07 -18.39 -7.40
C SER A 270 -35.01 -19.28 -8.05
N GLU A 271 -34.08 -18.71 -8.83
CA GLU A 271 -33.14 -19.46 -9.66
C GLU A 271 -31.72 -19.49 -9.07
N TRP A 272 -31.09 -18.33 -8.86
CA TRP A 272 -29.63 -18.25 -8.65
C TRP A 272 -29.20 -17.99 -7.21
N SER A 273 -29.95 -17.20 -6.45
CA SER A 273 -29.61 -16.82 -5.07
C SER A 273 -29.73 -17.95 -4.06
N ARG A 274 -30.32 -19.09 -4.45
CA ARG A 274 -30.38 -20.32 -3.63
C ARG A 274 -29.08 -21.11 -3.66
N SER A 275 -28.17 -20.77 -4.55
CA SER A 275 -26.81 -21.31 -4.61
C SER A 275 -25.80 -20.24 -4.17
N LEU A 276 -24.68 -20.67 -3.59
CA LEU A 276 -23.60 -19.74 -3.25
C LEU A 276 -22.92 -19.22 -4.52
N PRO A 277 -22.46 -17.95 -4.55
CA PRO A 277 -21.72 -17.41 -5.69
C PRO A 277 -20.46 -18.21 -6.04
N ASN A 278 -19.87 -18.90 -5.07
CA ASN A 278 -18.65 -19.68 -5.24
C ASN A 278 -18.87 -21.20 -5.31
N ALA A 279 -20.11 -21.66 -5.55
CA ALA A 279 -20.40 -23.08 -5.70
C ALA A 279 -21.49 -23.34 -6.74
N GLY A 280 -21.43 -24.51 -7.38
CA GLY A 280 -22.46 -24.95 -8.33
C GLY A 280 -22.63 -23.97 -9.50
N PRO A 281 -23.88 -23.61 -9.88
CA PRO A 281 -24.13 -22.67 -10.98
C PRO A 281 -23.53 -21.26 -10.77
N GLY A 282 -23.46 -20.78 -9.52
CA GLY A 282 -22.89 -19.46 -9.20
C GLY A 282 -21.42 -19.33 -9.61
N GLU A 283 -20.65 -20.40 -9.41
CA GLU A 283 -19.20 -20.44 -9.68
C GLU A 283 -18.89 -20.18 -11.15
N ALA A 284 -19.73 -20.70 -12.06
CA ALA A 284 -19.59 -20.47 -13.50
C ALA A 284 -19.90 -19.01 -13.88
N ILE A 285 -20.92 -18.41 -13.28
CA ILE A 285 -21.31 -17.01 -13.50
C ILE A 285 -20.17 -16.10 -13.05
N VAL A 286 -19.68 -16.26 -11.82
CA VAL A 286 -18.60 -15.44 -11.26
C VAL A 286 -17.33 -15.54 -12.11
N ARG A 287 -16.92 -16.75 -12.52
CA ARG A 287 -15.74 -16.93 -13.40
C ARG A 287 -15.86 -16.19 -14.71
N ALA A 288 -17.04 -16.21 -15.33
CA ALA A 288 -17.27 -15.49 -16.57
C ALA A 288 -17.16 -13.98 -16.33
N LEU A 289 -17.88 -13.46 -15.33
CA LEU A 289 -17.99 -12.01 -15.07
C LEU A 289 -16.70 -11.38 -14.55
N ALA A 290 -15.88 -12.11 -13.78
CA ALA A 290 -14.59 -11.63 -13.28
C ALA A 290 -13.58 -11.26 -14.39
N ARG A 291 -13.84 -11.66 -15.65
CA ARG A 291 -12.98 -11.36 -16.81
C ARG A 291 -13.53 -10.24 -17.71
N VAL A 292 -14.73 -9.74 -17.41
CA VAL A 292 -15.45 -8.82 -18.32
C VAL A 292 -15.26 -7.36 -17.93
N GLY A 293 -15.04 -7.06 -16.65
CA GLY A 293 -14.87 -5.68 -16.19
C GLY A 293 -16.13 -4.83 -16.39
N ASP A 294 -15.98 -3.70 -17.07
CA ASP A 294 -17.06 -2.75 -17.41
C ASP A 294 -17.37 -2.74 -18.92
N ALA A 295 -17.24 -3.89 -19.59
CA ALA A 295 -17.61 -4.00 -20.99
C ALA A 295 -19.06 -3.52 -21.22
N PRO A 296 -19.36 -2.88 -22.37
CA PRO A 296 -20.69 -2.32 -22.63
C PRO A 296 -21.78 -3.40 -22.68
N THR A 297 -21.42 -4.63 -23.05
CA THR A 297 -22.30 -5.80 -23.12
C THR A 297 -21.54 -7.07 -22.71
N LEU A 298 -22.26 -8.15 -22.42
CA LEU A 298 -21.82 -9.51 -22.12
C LEU A 298 -21.69 -10.40 -23.37
N ALA A 299 -21.74 -9.83 -24.58
CA ALA A 299 -21.75 -10.60 -25.82
C ALA A 299 -20.53 -11.53 -26.01
N SER A 300 -19.36 -11.15 -25.45
CA SER A 300 -18.14 -11.95 -25.46
C SER A 300 -17.93 -12.80 -24.20
N ALA A 301 -18.84 -12.72 -23.22
CA ALA A 301 -18.72 -13.45 -21.97
C ALA A 301 -19.15 -14.91 -22.16
N GLN A 302 -18.37 -15.84 -21.62
CA GLN A 302 -18.70 -17.27 -21.58
C GLN A 302 -19.68 -17.56 -20.44
N ILE A 303 -20.87 -16.97 -20.51
CA ILE A 303 -21.93 -17.07 -19.52
C ILE A 303 -23.18 -17.70 -20.14
N ASP A 304 -23.99 -18.36 -19.32
CA ASP A 304 -25.29 -18.87 -19.75
C ASP A 304 -26.13 -17.71 -20.35
N PRO A 305 -26.65 -17.84 -21.59
CA PRO A 305 -27.38 -16.76 -22.25
C PRO A 305 -28.60 -16.24 -21.47
N SER A 306 -29.27 -17.11 -20.70
CA SER A 306 -30.42 -16.72 -19.90
C SER A 306 -30.02 -15.83 -18.71
N VAL A 307 -28.86 -16.10 -18.11
CA VAL A 307 -28.27 -15.25 -17.07
C VAL A 307 -27.78 -13.94 -17.68
N GLY A 308 -27.08 -14.02 -18.81
CA GLY A 308 -26.58 -12.87 -19.54
C GLY A 308 -27.69 -11.88 -19.90
N ALA A 309 -28.81 -12.38 -20.44
CA ALA A 309 -29.97 -11.56 -20.79
C ALA A 309 -30.57 -10.81 -19.58
N VAL A 310 -30.67 -11.47 -18.42
CA VAL A 310 -31.16 -10.84 -17.17
C VAL A 310 -30.21 -9.75 -16.68
N LEU A 311 -28.90 -10.03 -16.70
CA LEU A 311 -27.89 -9.05 -16.31
C LEU A 311 -27.91 -7.83 -17.24
N GLU A 312 -28.00 -8.05 -18.55
CA GLU A 312 -28.10 -6.98 -19.57
C GLU A 312 -29.35 -6.12 -19.36
N GLN A 313 -30.48 -6.73 -19.04
CA GLN A 313 -31.71 -6.02 -18.71
C GLN A 313 -31.56 -5.17 -17.44
N ALA A 314 -30.85 -5.69 -16.43
CA ALA A 314 -30.60 -5.02 -15.16
C ALA A 314 -29.58 -3.88 -15.27
N ALA A 315 -28.60 -4.02 -16.17
CA ALA A 315 -27.44 -3.15 -16.28
C ALA A 315 -27.75 -1.65 -16.38
N PRO A 316 -28.62 -1.16 -17.29
CA PRO A 316 -28.89 0.28 -17.40
C PRO A 316 -29.56 0.84 -16.14
N ILE A 317 -30.38 0.04 -15.45
CA ILE A 317 -31.01 0.43 -14.18
C ILE A 317 -29.93 0.54 -13.10
N TYR A 318 -29.05 -0.46 -13.01
CA TYR A 318 -27.97 -0.48 -12.03
C TYR A 318 -26.93 0.62 -12.22
N ARG A 319 -26.51 0.88 -13.46
CA ARG A 319 -25.63 1.99 -13.83
C ARG A 319 -26.16 3.33 -13.31
N LYS A 320 -27.48 3.54 -13.38
CA LYS A 320 -28.12 4.78 -12.97
C LYS A 320 -28.32 4.88 -11.46
N ALA A 321 -28.76 3.81 -10.80
CA ALA A 321 -29.23 3.89 -9.42
C ALA A 321 -28.17 3.61 -8.35
N TRP A 322 -27.26 2.65 -8.59
CA TRP A 322 -26.38 2.12 -7.54
C TRP A 322 -24.90 2.08 -7.91
N TRP A 323 -24.55 1.90 -9.19
CA TRP A 323 -23.15 1.70 -9.59
C TRP A 323 -22.19 2.81 -9.15
N PRO A 324 -22.51 4.13 -9.28
CA PRO A 324 -21.59 5.18 -8.84
C PRO A 324 -21.22 5.05 -7.36
N ALA A 325 -22.21 4.83 -6.49
CA ALA A 325 -21.99 4.69 -5.05
C ALA A 325 -21.21 3.41 -4.71
N HIS A 326 -21.54 2.28 -5.35
CA HIS A 326 -20.82 1.03 -5.12
C HIS A 326 -19.37 1.10 -5.60
N ARG A 327 -19.12 1.69 -6.77
CA ARG A 327 -17.77 1.90 -7.30
C ARG A 327 -16.93 2.81 -6.41
N ASP A 328 -17.50 3.92 -5.96
CA ASP A 328 -16.81 4.85 -5.07
C ASP A 328 -16.48 4.18 -3.73
N ARG A 329 -17.38 3.35 -3.19
CA ARG A 329 -17.13 2.52 -2.00
C ARG A 329 -16.01 1.50 -2.23
N ASN A 330 -15.99 0.80 -3.37
CA ASN A 330 -14.93 -0.15 -3.71
C ASN A 330 -13.55 0.55 -3.76
N ARG A 331 -13.49 1.73 -4.39
CA ARG A 331 -12.27 2.55 -4.48
C ARG A 331 -11.84 3.09 -3.11
N ALA A 332 -12.78 3.53 -2.29
CA ALA A 332 -12.51 3.97 -0.92
C ALA A 332 -11.97 2.84 -0.04
N TRP A 333 -12.53 1.63 -0.17
CA TRP A 333 -12.04 0.44 0.52
C TRP A 333 -10.59 0.12 0.12
N ARG A 334 -10.28 0.14 -1.18
CA ARG A 334 -8.91 -0.05 -1.69
C ARG A 334 -7.95 0.99 -1.13
N ALA A 335 -8.33 2.28 -1.14
CA ALA A 335 -7.51 3.37 -0.62
C ALA A 335 -7.21 3.23 0.89
N GLN A 336 -8.13 2.62 1.66
CA GLN A 336 -7.88 2.29 3.07
C GLN A 336 -6.94 1.09 3.24
N MET A 337 -6.92 0.17 2.27
CA MET A 337 -6.17 -1.09 2.39
C MET A 337 -4.73 -1.00 1.90
N GLU A 338 -4.45 -0.16 0.91
CA GLU A 338 -3.09 0.04 0.38
C GLU A 338 -2.06 0.48 1.46
N PRO A 339 -2.36 1.43 2.37
CA PRO A 339 -1.47 1.78 3.47
C PRO A 339 -1.21 0.61 4.43
N LEU A 340 -2.24 -0.17 4.74
CA LEU A 340 -2.12 -1.33 5.63
C LEU A 340 -1.26 -2.44 5.00
N LEU A 341 -1.41 -2.69 3.70
CA LEU A 341 -0.54 -3.61 2.96
C LEU A 341 0.90 -3.11 2.86
N THR A 342 1.08 -1.81 2.69
CA THR A 342 2.42 -1.19 2.70
C THR A 342 3.09 -1.37 4.05
N GLN A 343 2.34 -1.19 5.14
CA GLN A 343 2.87 -1.25 6.50
C GLN A 343 3.08 -2.69 7.00
N HIS A 344 2.15 -3.59 6.73
CA HIS A 344 2.09 -4.92 7.36
C HIS A 344 2.12 -6.08 6.36
N GLY A 345 1.86 -5.82 5.08
CA GLY A 345 1.61 -6.86 4.09
C GLY A 345 2.77 -7.83 3.93
N LEU A 346 4.02 -7.36 3.86
CA LEU A 346 5.19 -8.24 3.71
C LEU A 346 5.33 -9.21 4.89
N ALA A 347 5.20 -8.71 6.12
CA ALA A 347 5.30 -9.53 7.32
C ALA A 347 4.20 -10.61 7.38
N ILE A 348 2.96 -10.24 7.02
CA ILE A 348 1.82 -11.16 6.99
C ILE A 348 1.99 -12.18 5.86
N ARG A 349 2.32 -11.74 4.64
CA ARG A 349 2.61 -12.61 3.49
C ARG A 349 3.65 -13.65 3.85
N ASP A 350 4.81 -13.21 4.35
CA ASP A 350 5.93 -14.08 4.67
C ASP A 350 5.58 -15.08 5.78
N PHE A 351 4.76 -14.67 6.73
CA PHE A 351 4.26 -15.56 7.76
C PHE A 351 3.32 -16.63 7.19
N VAL A 352 2.34 -16.23 6.37
CA VAL A 352 1.36 -17.15 5.78
C VAL A 352 2.02 -18.13 4.81
N THR A 353 2.92 -17.66 3.94
CA THR A 353 3.63 -18.54 2.99
C THR A 353 4.51 -19.56 3.71
N ARG A 354 5.20 -19.16 4.79
CA ARG A 354 5.91 -20.10 5.66
C ARG A 354 4.96 -21.10 6.32
N ALA A 355 3.83 -20.64 6.88
CA ALA A 355 2.86 -21.51 7.54
C ALA A 355 2.40 -22.66 6.60
N PHE A 356 2.07 -22.33 5.35
CA PHE A 356 1.58 -23.31 4.39
C PHE A 356 2.68 -24.02 3.58
N ALA A 357 3.95 -23.61 3.71
CA ALA A 357 5.09 -24.09 2.91
C ALA A 357 4.87 -23.92 1.40
N VAL A 358 4.52 -22.70 1.02
CA VAL A 358 4.15 -22.30 -0.35
C VAL A 358 4.84 -21.00 -0.72
N GLU A 359 4.92 -20.70 -2.02
CA GLU A 359 5.38 -19.41 -2.51
C GLU A 359 4.22 -18.47 -2.81
N TRP A 360 4.44 -17.17 -2.61
CA TRP A 360 3.52 -16.14 -3.08
C TRP A 360 3.77 -15.87 -4.58
N PRO A 361 2.73 -15.75 -5.42
CA PRO A 361 2.91 -15.43 -6.84
C PRO A 361 3.66 -14.10 -7.04
N GLN A 362 4.56 -14.03 -8.02
CA GLN A 362 5.38 -12.84 -8.27
C GLN A 362 4.55 -11.63 -8.70
N GLU A 363 3.47 -11.88 -9.43
CA GLU A 363 2.48 -10.92 -9.91
C GLU A 363 1.48 -10.49 -8.83
N GLY A 364 1.50 -11.15 -7.67
CA GLY A 364 0.52 -10.99 -6.60
C GLY A 364 -0.78 -11.73 -6.85
N ARG A 365 -1.69 -11.66 -5.89
CA ARG A 365 -3.04 -12.23 -6.01
C ARG A 365 -4.01 -11.17 -6.50
N LEU A 366 -4.79 -11.46 -7.53
CA LEU A 366 -5.89 -10.58 -7.97
C LEU A 366 -7.05 -10.66 -6.97
N LEU A 367 -7.45 -9.49 -6.46
CA LEU A 367 -8.60 -9.32 -5.58
C LEU A 367 -9.66 -8.45 -6.28
N HIS A 368 -10.84 -9.03 -6.46
CA HIS A 368 -12.02 -8.33 -6.94
C HIS A 368 -12.74 -7.69 -5.75
N VAL A 369 -12.83 -6.37 -5.75
CA VAL A 369 -13.55 -5.61 -4.72
C VAL A 369 -14.94 -5.30 -5.27
N CYS A 370 -15.95 -5.91 -4.67
CA CYS A 370 -17.34 -5.71 -5.02
C CYS A 370 -18.10 -5.09 -3.84
N GLY A 371 -19.23 -4.44 -4.08
CA GLY A 371 -20.10 -3.97 -2.99
C GLY A 371 -20.49 -5.12 -2.05
N TYR A 372 -20.77 -6.28 -2.64
CA TYR A 372 -21.21 -7.49 -1.95
C TYR A 372 -20.41 -8.70 -2.44
N ALA A 373 -20.30 -9.72 -1.59
CA ALA A 373 -19.74 -11.04 -1.91
C ALA A 373 -20.81 -12.12 -1.61
N ASN A 374 -20.53 -13.09 -0.75
CA ASN A 374 -21.52 -14.02 -0.20
C ASN A 374 -21.88 -13.65 1.25
N PHE A 375 -22.62 -14.52 1.95
CA PHE A 375 -23.01 -14.35 3.35
C PHE A 375 -21.83 -14.17 4.33
N GLY A 376 -20.63 -14.63 3.96
CA GLY A 376 -19.40 -14.51 4.73
C GLY A 376 -18.64 -13.21 4.50
N GLY A 377 -19.07 -12.37 3.56
CA GLY A 377 -18.44 -11.08 3.23
C GLY A 377 -17.22 -11.18 2.30
N ALA A 378 -16.67 -12.37 2.10
CA ALA A 378 -15.64 -12.67 1.11
C ALA A 378 -15.72 -14.15 0.69
N TYR A 379 -15.10 -14.48 -0.44
CA TYR A 379 -14.87 -15.87 -0.83
C TYR A 379 -13.76 -16.01 -1.86
N SER A 380 -13.32 -17.26 -2.01
CA SER A 380 -12.34 -17.68 -3.00
C SER A 380 -12.84 -18.86 -3.82
N MET A 381 -12.36 -18.94 -5.06
CA MET A 381 -12.49 -20.12 -5.90
C MET A 381 -11.11 -20.77 -6.06
N VAL A 382 -10.96 -21.99 -5.54
CA VAL A 382 -9.69 -22.77 -5.53
C VAL A 382 -9.18 -22.99 -6.96
N ASN A 383 -10.08 -23.20 -7.92
CA ASN A 383 -9.78 -23.36 -9.34
C ASN A 383 -10.21 -22.10 -10.12
N GLY A 384 -9.25 -21.21 -10.39
CA GLY A 384 -9.48 -20.02 -11.22
C GLY A 384 -8.91 -18.72 -10.64
N GLY A 385 -8.35 -18.75 -9.43
CA GLY A 385 -7.61 -17.61 -8.86
C GLY A 385 -8.47 -16.40 -8.52
N VAL A 386 -9.79 -16.55 -8.51
CA VAL A 386 -10.72 -15.45 -8.19
C VAL A 386 -10.90 -15.38 -6.69
N ILE A 387 -10.62 -14.20 -6.16
CA ILE A 387 -10.90 -13.83 -4.78
C ILE A 387 -11.81 -12.60 -4.82
N VAL A 388 -12.93 -12.65 -4.11
CA VAL A 388 -13.91 -11.55 -4.03
C VAL A 388 -14.04 -11.10 -2.57
N ILE A 389 -14.00 -9.79 -2.34
CA ILE A 389 -14.28 -9.19 -1.04
C ILE A 389 -15.39 -8.15 -1.16
N GLY A 390 -16.32 -8.14 -0.20
CA GLY A 390 -17.40 -7.19 -0.07
C GLY A 390 -16.96 -5.90 0.61
N SER A 391 -16.93 -4.79 -0.12
CA SER A 391 -16.59 -3.46 0.39
C SER A 391 -17.68 -2.86 1.29
N ALA A 392 -18.91 -3.38 1.24
CA ALA A 392 -19.98 -2.99 2.15
C ALA A 392 -19.99 -3.81 3.46
N ASP A 393 -19.27 -4.93 3.54
CA ASP A 393 -19.23 -5.73 4.77
C ASP A 393 -18.50 -4.94 5.88
N PRO A 394 -19.14 -4.67 7.03
CA PRO A 394 -18.49 -3.98 8.14
C PRO A 394 -17.24 -4.73 8.67
N ASN A 395 -17.14 -6.04 8.41
CA ASN A 395 -16.03 -6.87 8.86
C ASN A 395 -14.83 -6.91 7.90
N SER A 396 -14.91 -6.28 6.73
CA SER A 396 -13.85 -6.31 5.72
C SER A 396 -12.91 -5.10 5.78
N SER A 397 -12.99 -4.25 6.81
CA SER A 397 -12.20 -3.01 6.95
C SER A 397 -11.01 -3.15 7.92
N GLY A 398 -10.03 -2.26 7.77
CA GLY A 398 -8.87 -2.19 8.68
C GLY A 398 -8.07 -3.50 8.76
N LEU A 399 -7.61 -3.84 9.97
CA LEU A 399 -6.89 -5.10 10.21
C LEU A 399 -7.76 -6.35 9.97
N SER A 400 -9.07 -6.24 10.15
CA SER A 400 -10.00 -7.33 9.81
C SER A 400 -10.03 -7.58 8.29
N GLY A 401 -9.96 -6.50 7.50
CA GLY A 401 -9.80 -6.58 6.05
C GLY A 401 -8.49 -7.25 5.64
N LEU A 402 -7.38 -6.95 6.32
CA LEU A 402 -6.11 -7.66 6.10
C LEU A 402 -6.26 -9.17 6.41
N GLU A 403 -6.83 -9.53 7.55
CA GLU A 403 -7.05 -10.94 7.87
C GLU A 403 -7.90 -11.62 6.79
N ALA A 404 -8.99 -10.98 6.36
CA ALA A 404 -9.90 -11.51 5.35
C ALA A 404 -9.18 -11.79 4.02
N VAL A 405 -8.43 -10.83 3.45
CA VAL A 405 -7.79 -11.04 2.14
C VAL A 405 -6.71 -12.10 2.17
N PHE A 406 -5.97 -12.24 3.29
CA PHE A 406 -4.97 -13.30 3.44
C PHE A 406 -5.59 -14.66 3.77
N HIS A 407 -6.69 -14.69 4.52
CA HIS A 407 -7.51 -15.89 4.71
C HIS A 407 -7.98 -16.44 3.36
N GLU A 408 -8.59 -15.58 2.56
CA GLU A 408 -9.09 -15.94 1.23
C GLU A 408 -7.96 -16.39 0.30
N ALA A 409 -6.83 -15.68 0.31
CA ALA A 409 -5.67 -16.09 -0.47
C ALA A 409 -5.14 -17.49 -0.06
N ALA A 410 -5.32 -17.91 1.19
CA ALA A 410 -4.85 -19.20 1.66
C ALA A 410 -5.67 -20.39 1.12
N HIS A 411 -6.94 -20.18 0.75
CA HIS A 411 -7.76 -21.20 0.08
C HIS A 411 -7.17 -21.64 -1.27
N GLN A 412 -6.33 -20.81 -1.89
CA GLN A 412 -5.63 -21.15 -3.13
C GLN A 412 -4.61 -22.29 -2.96
N TRP A 413 -4.32 -22.68 -1.71
CA TRP A 413 -3.45 -23.80 -1.37
C TRP A 413 -4.17 -24.92 -0.62
N ASP A 414 -5.51 -24.96 -0.69
CA ASP A 414 -6.29 -26.05 -0.11
C ASP A 414 -5.80 -27.43 -0.60
N PRO A 415 -5.57 -27.68 -1.91
CA PRO A 415 -5.11 -28.98 -2.38
C PRO A 415 -3.77 -29.42 -1.76
N GLN A 416 -2.81 -28.51 -1.65
CA GLN A 416 -1.50 -28.75 -1.05
C GLN A 416 -1.62 -29.03 0.44
N THR A 417 -2.46 -28.26 1.13
CA THR A 417 -2.71 -28.41 2.57
C THR A 417 -3.41 -29.74 2.87
N PHE A 418 -4.42 -30.10 2.08
CA PHE A 418 -5.10 -31.39 2.17
C PHE A 418 -4.13 -32.55 1.91
N ALA A 419 -3.30 -32.46 0.86
CA ALA A 419 -2.31 -33.49 0.54
C ALA A 419 -1.31 -33.69 1.69
N ALA A 420 -0.81 -32.60 2.28
CA ALA A 420 0.10 -32.66 3.42
C ALA A 420 -0.55 -33.36 4.62
N LEU A 421 -1.73 -32.93 5.06
CA LEU A 421 -2.42 -33.55 6.20
C LEU A 421 -2.74 -35.04 5.97
N ASN A 422 -3.18 -35.39 4.75
CA ASN A 422 -3.47 -36.79 4.40
C ASN A 422 -2.20 -37.67 4.38
N ALA A 423 -1.04 -37.12 4.03
CA ALA A 423 0.22 -37.85 4.07
C ALA A 423 0.58 -38.29 5.50
N HIS A 424 0.23 -37.49 6.51
CA HIS A 424 0.41 -37.82 7.93
C HIS A 424 -0.71 -38.72 8.49
N ALA A 425 -1.95 -38.57 8.00
CA ALA A 425 -3.08 -39.39 8.43
C ALA A 425 -3.01 -40.83 7.94
N LYS A 426 -2.47 -41.07 6.74
CA LYS A 426 -2.42 -42.39 6.11
C LYS A 426 -1.61 -43.42 6.94
N PRO A 427 -0.37 -43.15 7.42
CA PRO A 427 0.35 -44.08 8.29
C PRO A 427 -0.34 -44.36 9.62
N MET A 428 -1.19 -43.44 10.08
CA MET A 428 -1.95 -43.57 11.34
C MET A 428 -3.29 -44.31 11.15
N ASN A 429 -3.68 -44.62 9.92
CA ASN A 429 -4.97 -45.23 9.57
C ASN A 429 -6.18 -44.44 10.11
N VAL A 430 -6.12 -43.10 10.01
CA VAL A 430 -7.19 -42.19 10.43
C VAL A 430 -7.63 -41.29 9.27
N THR A 431 -8.83 -40.74 9.39
CA THR A 431 -9.37 -39.74 8.45
C THR A 431 -9.40 -38.39 9.13
N ILE A 432 -8.80 -37.37 8.51
CA ILE A 432 -8.85 -36.01 9.06
C ILE A 432 -10.27 -35.42 8.98
N PRO A 433 -10.69 -34.60 9.95
CA PRO A 433 -11.95 -33.89 9.87
C PRO A 433 -12.02 -32.98 8.63
N ARG A 434 -13.17 -32.98 7.94
CA ARG A 434 -13.36 -32.23 6.69
C ARG A 434 -13.20 -30.71 6.81
N ASP A 435 -13.38 -30.19 8.02
CA ASP A 435 -13.29 -28.77 8.39
C ASP A 435 -11.92 -28.38 8.93
N LEU A 436 -10.98 -29.32 9.07
CA LEU A 436 -9.65 -29.07 9.62
C LEU A 436 -8.86 -28.04 8.83
N THR A 437 -8.87 -28.14 7.49
CA THR A 437 -8.13 -27.19 6.62
C THR A 437 -8.66 -25.77 6.76
N HIS A 438 -9.98 -25.61 6.77
CA HIS A 438 -10.61 -24.30 6.93
C HIS A 438 -10.34 -23.71 8.32
N ALA A 439 -10.40 -24.52 9.38
CA ALA A 439 -10.02 -24.11 10.72
C ALA A 439 -8.54 -23.68 10.81
N LEU A 440 -7.65 -24.38 10.11
CA LEU A 440 -6.22 -24.08 10.05
C LEU A 440 -5.97 -22.74 9.32
N ILE A 441 -6.73 -22.44 8.26
CA ILE A 441 -6.70 -21.14 7.57
C ILE A 441 -7.14 -20.01 8.50
N PHE A 442 -8.30 -20.14 9.15
CA PHE A 442 -8.77 -19.16 10.14
C PHE A 442 -7.72 -18.88 11.22
N PHE A 443 -7.16 -19.94 11.80
CA PHE A 443 -6.15 -19.81 12.85
C PHE A 443 -4.89 -19.11 12.36
N SER A 444 -4.39 -19.51 11.19
CA SER A 444 -3.11 -18.99 10.66
C SER A 444 -3.23 -17.54 10.19
N ALA A 445 -4.32 -17.17 9.52
CA ALA A 445 -4.56 -15.79 9.10
C ALA A 445 -4.74 -14.85 10.30
N GLY A 446 -5.52 -15.27 11.32
CA GLY A 446 -5.71 -14.52 12.55
C GLY A 446 -4.41 -14.32 13.34
N GLU A 447 -3.58 -15.36 13.44
CA GLU A 447 -2.27 -15.28 14.10
C GLU A 447 -1.32 -14.35 13.35
N ALA A 448 -1.35 -14.35 12.01
CA ALA A 448 -0.52 -13.45 11.19
C ALA A 448 -0.81 -11.98 11.52
N VAL A 449 -2.08 -11.60 11.66
CA VAL A 449 -2.47 -10.22 11.99
C VAL A 449 -2.23 -9.89 13.46
N ARG A 450 -2.45 -10.84 14.38
CA ARG A 450 -2.11 -10.66 15.81
C ARG A 450 -0.63 -10.33 16.04
N ARG A 451 0.27 -10.84 15.21
CA ARG A 451 1.71 -10.56 15.31
C ARG A 451 2.09 -9.15 14.92
N VAL A 452 1.34 -8.51 14.02
CA VAL A 452 1.56 -7.10 13.67
C VAL A 452 0.78 -6.15 14.57
N SER A 453 -0.23 -6.65 15.31
CA SER A 453 -1.01 -5.88 16.29
C SER A 453 -1.45 -6.76 17.47
N ALA A 454 -0.76 -6.65 18.60
CA ALA A 454 -1.03 -7.49 19.78
C ALA A 454 -2.43 -7.32 20.39
N LYS A 455 -3.08 -6.17 20.14
CA LYS A 455 -4.45 -5.86 20.59
C LYS A 455 -5.53 -6.43 19.66
N TYR A 456 -5.14 -6.94 18.50
CA TYR A 456 -6.08 -7.47 17.52
C TYR A 456 -6.72 -8.78 18.00
N GLN A 457 -8.02 -8.92 17.77
CA GLN A 457 -8.77 -10.14 17.99
C GLN A 457 -9.06 -10.78 16.62
N SER A 458 -8.70 -12.05 16.47
CA SER A 458 -8.86 -12.77 15.19
C SER A 458 -10.32 -12.76 14.73
N MET A 459 -10.54 -12.85 13.41
CA MET A 459 -11.86 -12.99 12.81
C MET A 459 -12.60 -14.19 13.42
N ALA A 460 -11.89 -15.30 13.62
CA ALA A 460 -12.47 -16.51 14.17
C ALA A 460 -13.01 -16.33 15.59
N ASP A 461 -12.29 -15.60 16.44
CA ASP A 461 -12.71 -15.29 17.81
C ASP A 461 -13.79 -14.20 17.85
N ARG A 462 -13.63 -13.13 17.07
CA ARG A 462 -14.52 -11.96 17.06
C ARG A 462 -15.90 -12.29 16.50
N LEU A 463 -15.97 -13.17 15.51
CA LEU A 463 -17.23 -13.56 14.84
C LEU A 463 -17.82 -14.89 15.35
N GLY A 464 -17.24 -15.48 16.40
CA GLY A 464 -17.70 -16.75 16.96
C GLY A 464 -17.64 -17.90 15.96
N ILE A 465 -16.64 -17.92 15.06
CA ILE A 465 -16.51 -18.94 14.02
C ILE A 465 -16.28 -20.32 14.63
N TRP A 466 -15.59 -20.38 15.77
CA TRP A 466 -15.35 -21.63 16.51
C TRP A 466 -16.65 -22.31 16.95
N ASP A 467 -17.71 -21.55 17.21
CA ASP A 467 -19.00 -22.11 17.64
C ASP A 467 -19.86 -22.60 16.47
N LYS A 468 -19.39 -22.42 15.23
CA LYS A 468 -20.09 -22.80 14.01
C LYS A 468 -19.60 -24.14 13.46
N ASN A 469 -20.48 -24.78 12.69
CA ASN A 469 -20.15 -25.94 11.89
C ASN A 469 -19.52 -25.49 10.58
N LEU A 470 -18.22 -25.69 10.42
CA LEU A 470 -17.49 -25.27 9.23
C LEU A 470 -17.54 -26.32 8.12
N SER A 471 -17.56 -25.86 6.86
CA SER A 471 -17.39 -26.71 5.68
C SER A 471 -18.32 -27.94 5.63
N GLY A 472 -19.54 -27.83 6.19
CA GLY A 472 -20.53 -28.92 6.24
C GLY A 472 -20.22 -30.01 7.27
N ALA A 473 -19.42 -29.71 8.30
CA ALA A 473 -19.28 -30.57 9.47
C ALA A 473 -20.60 -30.64 10.27
N THR A 474 -20.81 -31.73 11.01
CA THR A 474 -21.99 -31.91 11.87
C THR A 474 -21.75 -31.44 13.30
N VAL A 475 -20.51 -31.10 13.65
CA VAL A 475 -20.08 -30.65 14.98
C VAL A 475 -19.35 -29.30 14.89
N PRO A 476 -19.35 -28.49 15.97
CA PRO A 476 -18.69 -27.19 15.96
C PRO A 476 -17.17 -27.26 15.78
N ALA A 477 -16.59 -26.18 15.24
CA ALA A 477 -15.14 -26.04 15.05
C ALA A 477 -14.36 -25.83 16.36
N SER A 478 -15.02 -25.57 17.48
CA SER A 478 -14.41 -25.31 18.79
C SER A 478 -13.51 -26.45 19.25
N ARG A 479 -13.86 -27.69 18.90
CA ARG A 479 -13.04 -28.89 19.13
C ARG A 479 -11.66 -28.84 18.45
N LEU A 480 -11.50 -28.05 17.39
CA LEU A 480 -10.25 -27.93 16.64
C LEU A 480 -9.33 -26.83 17.18
N LYS A 481 -9.87 -25.88 17.96
CA LYS A 481 -9.11 -24.73 18.45
C LYS A 481 -7.95 -25.14 19.36
N GLN A 482 -8.20 -25.99 20.36
CA GLN A 482 -7.15 -26.44 21.27
C GLN A 482 -6.08 -27.30 20.56
N PRO A 483 -6.45 -28.27 19.70
CA PRO A 483 -5.47 -28.97 18.85
C PRO A 483 -4.58 -28.04 18.03
N LEU A 484 -5.14 -26.97 17.44
CA LEU A 484 -4.37 -25.97 16.70
C LEU A 484 -3.42 -25.19 17.63
N ILE A 485 -3.86 -24.80 18.82
CA ILE A 485 -3.00 -24.14 19.82
C ILE A 485 -1.84 -25.06 20.24
N ASP A 486 -2.13 -26.33 20.49
CA ASP A 486 -1.15 -27.26 21.06
C ASP A 486 -0.18 -27.82 20.03
N ALA A 487 -0.62 -28.03 18.79
CA ALA A 487 0.18 -28.69 17.76
C ALA A 487 0.62 -27.75 16.65
N TRP A 488 -0.24 -26.84 16.19
CA TRP A 488 0.06 -25.97 15.04
C TRP A 488 0.79 -24.69 15.44
N LYS A 489 0.36 -24.03 16.52
CA LYS A 489 0.98 -22.79 16.98
C LYS A 489 2.49 -22.92 17.28
N PRO A 490 2.99 -24.00 17.92
CA PRO A 490 4.43 -24.16 18.14
C PRO A 490 5.24 -24.13 16.83
N TYR A 491 4.70 -24.67 15.74
CA TYR A 491 5.32 -24.58 14.42
C TYR A 491 5.28 -23.15 13.87
N LEU A 492 4.15 -22.46 13.99
CA LEU A 492 4.04 -21.04 13.63
C LEU A 492 4.99 -20.14 14.44
N ASP A 493 5.33 -20.54 15.66
CA ASP A 493 6.31 -19.90 16.54
C ASP A 493 7.76 -20.28 16.21
N GLY A 494 7.99 -21.22 15.30
CA GLY A 494 9.32 -21.72 14.92
C GLY A 494 9.97 -22.63 15.97
N THR A 495 9.19 -23.15 16.93
CA THR A 495 9.69 -23.97 18.04
C THR A 495 9.72 -25.47 17.74
N VAL A 496 8.94 -25.93 16.74
CA VAL A 496 8.95 -27.31 16.27
C VAL A 496 8.95 -27.38 14.73
N PRO A 497 9.52 -28.42 14.12
CA PRO A 497 9.43 -28.64 12.68
C PRO A 497 7.99 -28.87 12.20
N ARG A 498 7.70 -28.54 10.94
CA ARG A 498 6.36 -28.65 10.33
C ARG A 498 5.80 -30.07 10.42
N ASP A 499 6.60 -31.07 10.07
CA ASP A 499 6.15 -32.47 10.03
C ASP A 499 5.75 -32.97 11.43
N VAL A 500 6.46 -32.53 12.47
CA VAL A 500 6.14 -32.84 13.87
C VAL A 500 4.81 -32.22 14.27
N ALA A 501 4.56 -30.97 13.87
CA ALA A 501 3.30 -30.29 14.13
C ALA A 501 2.12 -30.93 13.38
N LEU A 502 2.30 -31.33 12.12
CA LEU A 502 1.27 -32.00 11.33
C LEU A 502 0.93 -33.38 11.91
N ASP A 503 1.94 -34.18 12.30
CA ASP A 503 1.73 -35.45 13.00
C ASP A 503 0.94 -35.27 14.31
N ALA A 504 1.35 -34.30 15.13
CA ALA A 504 0.68 -34.02 16.40
C ALA A 504 -0.76 -33.53 16.19
N LEU A 505 -0.98 -32.69 15.17
CA LEU A 505 -2.31 -32.18 14.84
C LEU A 505 -3.24 -33.30 14.40
N VAL A 506 -2.82 -34.14 13.45
CA VAL A 506 -3.60 -35.28 12.96
C VAL A 506 -3.98 -36.22 14.12
N LYS A 507 -3.04 -36.54 15.02
CA LYS A 507 -3.33 -37.37 16.20
C LYS A 507 -4.40 -36.75 17.09
N ARG A 508 -4.28 -35.45 17.40
CA ARG A 508 -5.17 -34.76 18.34
C ARG A 508 -6.59 -34.54 17.82
N VAL A 509 -6.77 -34.44 16.51
CA VAL A 509 -8.09 -34.17 15.91
C VAL A 509 -8.84 -35.44 15.50
N THR A 510 -8.22 -36.61 15.67
CA THR A 510 -8.80 -37.92 15.34
C THR A 510 -8.94 -38.86 16.54
N GLN A 511 -8.45 -38.43 17.71
CA GLN A 511 -8.74 -39.00 19.03
C GLN A 511 -9.95 -38.29 19.63
#